data_AF-A0AAU7AQC0-F1
#
_entry.id   AF-A0AAU7AQC0-F1
#
_cell.length_a   1.000
_cell.length_b   1.000
_cell.length_c   1.000
_cell.angle_alpha   90.00
_cell.angle_beta   90.00
_cell.angle_gamma   90.00
#
_symmetry.space_group_name_H-M   'P 1'
#
loop_
_entity.id
_entity.type
_entity.pdbx_description
1 polymer ?
#
loop_
_entity_poly.entity_id
_entity_poly.type
_entity_poly.pdbx_seq_one_letter_code
_entity_poly.pdbx_strand_id
1 'polypeptide(L)'
;MSGMRVSRRQALAGVSSVSLAALLAACGDERTGAVTGSGTTGAVADVPTTTGGTATVEPSGASSGKAAALLDSSSACVLTPEQTEGPYYFDADRIRSDVREGRPGVELQLAIRVRDPDCRPLRDAVVEIWHCDAGGVYSGFEQASGGGPGGGRTDDETYMRGAQVTGADGVVNFVTVYPGWYRGRTVHIHAKVHLAKTSLLTTQLYFDEALSSDVFAREPYAARTGRDTFNDGDGIFAATTVVKHAEEGDAVLAAISFDVART
;
A
#
# COMPACT_ATOMS: atom_id res chain seq x y z
N MET A 1 -4.13 0.37 -18.49
CA MET A 1 -4.58 1.62 -17.83
C MET A 1 -3.38 2.18 -17.07
N SER A 2 -2.95 3.40 -17.39
CA SER A 2 -1.79 4.03 -16.73
C SER A 2 -2.23 4.54 -15.36
N GLY A 3 -1.72 3.95 -14.28
CA GLY A 3 -2.03 4.38 -12.91
C GLY A 3 -1.57 5.82 -12.68
N MET A 4 -2.38 6.61 -11.97
CA MET A 4 -2.04 7.99 -11.63
C MET A 4 -0.81 7.99 -10.70
N ARG A 5 0.24 8.73 -11.06
CA ARG A 5 1.38 9.00 -10.16
C ARG A 5 0.93 10.04 -9.13
N VAL A 6 0.11 9.63 -8.17
CA VAL A 6 -0.15 10.45 -6.97
C VAL A 6 0.77 9.98 -5.88
N SER A 7 1.50 10.93 -5.31
CA SER A 7 2.46 10.59 -4.28
C SER A 7 1.76 10.17 -3.00
N ARG A 8 2.31 9.17 -2.29
CA ARG A 8 1.82 8.85 -0.94
C ARG A 8 1.84 10.08 -0.05
N ARG A 9 2.87 10.93 -0.16
CA ARG A 9 2.96 12.19 0.61
C ARG A 9 1.79 13.12 0.32
N GLN A 10 1.26 13.11 -0.91
CA GLN A 10 0.08 13.89 -1.28
C GLN A 10 -1.20 13.27 -0.71
N ALA A 11 -1.33 11.94 -0.68
CA ALA A 11 -2.44 11.25 -0.01
C ALA A 11 -2.46 11.54 1.50
N LEU A 12 -1.30 11.47 2.16
CA LEU A 12 -1.15 11.74 3.59
C LEU A 12 -1.32 13.24 3.92
N ALA A 13 -1.12 14.15 2.94
CA ALA A 13 -1.29 15.59 3.12
C ALA A 13 -2.72 16.08 2.84
N GLY A 14 -3.49 15.35 2.01
CA GLY A 14 -4.85 15.74 1.58
C GLY A 14 -5.90 15.84 2.69
N VAL A 15 -5.61 15.38 3.91
CA VAL A 15 -6.53 15.42 5.06
C VAL A 15 -6.46 16.74 5.85
N SER A 16 -5.60 17.68 5.45
CA SER A 16 -5.43 18.99 6.10
C SER A 16 -5.85 20.14 5.19
N SER A 17 -7.15 20.33 4.96
CA SER A 17 -7.66 21.55 4.32
C SER A 17 -7.72 22.70 5.32
N VAL A 18 -6.60 23.41 5.52
CA VAL A 18 -6.67 24.78 6.04
C VAL A 18 -6.99 25.68 4.86
N SER A 19 -8.28 25.99 4.68
CA SER A 19 -8.73 26.99 3.71
C SER A 19 -8.22 28.36 4.15
N LEU A 20 -7.18 28.87 3.48
CA LEU A 20 -6.64 30.22 3.70
C LEU A 20 -7.53 31.27 3.01
N ALA A 21 -8.81 31.34 3.42
CA ALA A 21 -9.77 32.33 2.91
C ALA A 21 -10.34 33.25 4.01
N ALA A 22 -9.72 33.27 5.18
CA ALA A 22 -10.19 34.09 6.30
C ALA A 22 -9.03 34.85 6.97
N LEU A 23 -8.61 35.96 6.37
CA LEU A 23 -7.71 37.00 6.90
C LEU A 23 -7.52 38.03 5.76
N LEU A 24 -7.97 39.29 5.76
CA LEU A 24 -8.43 40.24 6.76
C LEU A 24 -9.52 41.14 6.12
N ALA A 25 -10.55 41.48 6.89
CA ALA A 25 -11.30 42.72 6.73
C ALA A 25 -11.10 43.55 8.00
N ALA A 26 -10.39 44.67 7.91
CA ALA A 26 -10.45 45.77 8.90
C ALA A 26 -9.76 47.06 8.36
N CYS A 27 -10.61 47.98 7.91
CA CYS A 27 -10.65 49.44 8.12
C CYS A 27 -9.43 50.36 7.86
N GLY A 28 -9.69 51.45 7.10
CA GLY A 28 -9.28 52.82 7.48
C GLY A 28 -8.50 53.62 6.43
N ASP A 29 -9.12 54.68 5.91
CA ASP A 29 -8.61 55.62 4.90
C ASP A 29 -7.92 56.87 5.51
N GLU A 30 -7.19 57.57 4.63
CA GLU A 30 -6.72 58.98 4.66
C GLU A 30 -5.28 59.37 5.13
N ARG A 31 -4.41 59.50 4.11
CA ARG A 31 -3.46 60.60 3.74
C ARG A 31 -2.82 61.49 4.83
N THR A 32 -1.47 61.59 4.80
CA THR A 32 -0.67 62.72 4.22
C THR A 32 0.84 62.60 4.58
N GLY A 33 1.72 62.99 3.66
CA GLY A 33 3.10 63.42 3.98
C GLY A 33 4.24 62.69 3.23
N ALA A 34 4.73 63.30 2.14
CA ALA A 34 5.85 62.85 1.31
C ALA A 34 7.23 63.29 1.86
N VAL A 35 8.30 62.53 1.61
CA VAL A 35 9.67 62.98 1.23
C VAL A 35 10.39 61.83 0.48
N THR A 36 11.35 62.21 -0.37
CA THR A 36 11.84 61.72 -1.67
C THR A 36 13.09 60.82 -1.69
N GLY A 37 13.19 59.96 -2.74
CA GLY A 37 14.43 59.48 -3.41
C GLY A 37 15.01 58.15 -2.89
N SER A 38 15.56 57.21 -3.66
CA SER A 38 15.94 57.12 -5.08
C SER A 38 16.24 55.63 -5.41
N GLY A 39 15.86 55.17 -6.61
CA GLY A 39 16.56 54.10 -7.35
C GLY A 39 16.34 52.62 -6.97
N THR A 40 15.42 51.95 -7.66
CA THR A 40 15.70 50.88 -8.66
C THR A 40 14.44 50.01 -8.81
N THR A 41 13.79 50.13 -9.96
CA THR A 41 12.64 49.32 -10.37
C THR A 41 13.08 47.89 -10.68
N GLY A 42 12.99 47.01 -9.69
CA GLY A 42 12.89 45.58 -9.91
C GLY A 42 11.41 45.21 -9.92
N ALA A 43 10.84 44.98 -11.09
CA ALA A 43 9.52 44.35 -11.19
C ALA A 43 9.61 42.99 -10.49
N VAL A 44 8.96 42.86 -9.33
CA VAL A 44 8.63 41.55 -8.77
C VAL A 44 7.65 40.94 -9.76
N ALA A 45 8.17 40.07 -10.62
CA ALA A 45 7.34 39.17 -11.40
C ALA A 45 6.49 38.40 -10.41
N ASP A 46 5.16 38.50 -10.52
CA ASP A 46 4.25 37.56 -9.91
C ASP A 46 4.73 36.16 -10.32
N VAL A 47 5.33 35.44 -9.38
CA VAL A 47 5.62 34.03 -9.56
C VAL A 47 4.26 33.38 -9.69
N PRO A 48 3.90 32.81 -10.86
CA PRO A 48 2.64 32.10 -10.97
C PRO A 48 2.80 30.90 -10.04
N THR A 49 2.17 30.98 -8.87
CA THR A 49 1.99 29.81 -8.04
C THR A 49 1.04 28.96 -8.84
N THR A 50 1.59 27.96 -9.54
CA THR A 50 0.77 26.91 -10.13
C THR A 50 0.01 26.35 -8.95
N THR A 51 -1.31 26.53 -8.93
CA THR A 51 -2.20 25.72 -8.07
C THR A 51 -2.00 24.30 -8.56
N GLY A 52 -0.95 23.64 -8.07
CA GLY A 52 -0.71 22.24 -8.30
C GLY A 52 -1.93 21.56 -7.72
N GLY A 53 -2.83 21.11 -8.60
CA GLY A 53 -4.07 20.48 -8.19
C GLY A 53 -3.72 19.40 -7.18
N THR A 54 -4.24 19.54 -5.96
CA THR A 54 -4.23 18.43 -5.01
C THR A 54 -5.05 17.33 -5.67
N ALA A 55 -4.39 16.38 -6.31
CA ALA A 55 -5.08 15.20 -6.82
C ALA A 55 -5.73 14.53 -5.61
N THR A 56 -7.05 14.59 -5.53
CA THR A 56 -7.80 13.88 -4.50
C THR A 56 -7.66 12.40 -4.80
N VAL A 57 -7.10 11.67 -3.84
CA VAL A 57 -7.02 10.22 -3.93
C VAL A 57 -8.38 9.68 -3.55
N GLU A 58 -9.06 9.05 -4.49
CA GLU A 58 -10.32 8.40 -4.21
C GLU A 58 -10.10 7.19 -3.30
N PRO A 59 -10.85 7.07 -2.19
CA PRO A 59 -10.84 5.87 -1.38
C PRO A 59 -11.25 4.63 -2.18
N SER A 60 -10.71 3.48 -1.80
CA SER A 60 -11.14 2.20 -2.34
C SER A 60 -12.62 1.99 -2.08
N GLY A 61 -13.32 1.48 -3.09
CA GLY A 61 -14.69 1.02 -2.93
C GLY A 61 -14.76 -0.20 -2.00
N ALA A 62 -15.95 -0.42 -1.45
CA ALA A 62 -16.23 -1.56 -0.59
C ALA A 62 -16.12 -2.89 -1.35
N SER A 63 -15.66 -3.94 -0.68
CA SER A 63 -15.72 -5.31 -1.22
C SER A 63 -17.16 -5.84 -1.16
N SER A 64 -17.53 -6.72 -2.08
CA SER A 64 -18.84 -7.36 -2.13
C SER A 64 -18.73 -8.87 -2.35
N GLY A 65 -19.85 -9.59 -2.22
CA GLY A 65 -19.91 -11.04 -2.49
C GLY A 65 -18.96 -11.87 -1.61
N LYS A 66 -18.23 -12.80 -2.23
CA LYS A 66 -17.30 -13.71 -1.52
C LYS A 66 -16.24 -12.95 -0.73
N ALA A 67 -15.73 -11.83 -1.25
CA ALA A 67 -14.66 -11.06 -0.61
C ALA A 67 -15.12 -10.49 0.73
N ALA A 68 -16.34 -9.93 0.77
CA ALA A 68 -16.94 -9.43 2.00
C ALA A 68 -17.14 -10.56 3.03
N ALA A 69 -17.63 -11.73 2.60
CA ALA A 69 -17.80 -12.88 3.49
C ALA A 69 -16.47 -13.40 4.07
N LEU A 70 -15.40 -13.41 3.26
CA LEU A 70 -14.07 -13.78 3.72
C LEU A 70 -13.51 -12.77 4.74
N LEU A 71 -13.68 -11.47 4.50
CA LEU A 71 -13.29 -10.41 5.46
C LEU A 71 -14.02 -10.55 6.80
N ASP A 72 -15.31 -10.88 6.77
CA ASP A 72 -16.09 -11.09 8.00
C ASP A 72 -15.60 -12.34 8.76
N SER A 73 -15.20 -13.39 8.04
CA SER A 73 -14.62 -14.61 8.62
C SER A 73 -13.17 -14.46 9.11
N SER A 74 -12.46 -13.41 8.69
CA SER A 74 -11.08 -13.12 9.10
C SER A 74 -11.01 -12.21 10.34
N SER A 75 -12.15 -11.77 10.87
CA SER A 75 -12.23 -10.84 12.00
C SER A 75 -11.96 -11.55 13.33
N ALA A 76 -10.77 -11.34 13.90
CA ALA A 76 -10.44 -11.78 15.26
C ALA A 76 -10.68 -10.68 16.32
N CYS A 77 -10.62 -9.38 15.94
CA CYS A 77 -10.69 -8.25 16.88
C CYS A 77 -9.56 -8.31 17.91
N VAL A 78 -8.35 -8.61 17.41
CA VAL A 78 -7.12 -8.75 18.19
C VAL A 78 -6.02 -8.07 17.39
N LEU A 79 -5.19 -7.27 18.07
CA LEU A 79 -4.10 -6.53 17.42
C LEU A 79 -3.28 -7.44 16.51
N THR A 80 -3.14 -7.01 15.26
CA THR A 80 -2.33 -7.71 14.28
C THR A 80 -0.86 -7.61 14.68
N PRO A 81 -0.12 -8.73 14.70
CA PRO A 81 1.29 -8.71 15.09
C PRO A 81 2.12 -7.87 14.11
N GLU A 82 3.00 -7.03 14.65
CA GLU A 82 4.04 -6.37 13.87
C GLU A 82 5.09 -7.40 13.45
N GLN A 83 5.58 -7.26 12.21
CA GLN A 83 6.63 -8.11 11.66
C GLN A 83 7.64 -7.25 10.90
N THR A 84 8.82 -7.81 10.65
CA THR A 84 9.89 -7.11 9.94
C THR A 84 9.43 -6.62 8.57
N GLU A 85 9.80 -5.37 8.24
CA GLU A 85 9.64 -4.78 6.92
C GLU A 85 10.39 -5.56 5.84
N GLY A 86 11.48 -6.23 6.22
CA GLY A 86 12.40 -6.87 5.30
C GLY A 86 13.20 -5.85 4.48
N PRO A 87 14.14 -6.33 3.65
CA PRO A 87 15.12 -5.44 3.02
C PRO A 87 14.64 -4.83 1.70
N TYR A 88 13.45 -5.22 1.21
CA TYR A 88 12.97 -4.87 -0.13
C TYR A 88 11.87 -3.82 -0.12
N TYR A 89 11.72 -3.05 0.95
CA TYR A 89 10.78 -1.93 0.98
C TYR A 89 11.40 -0.67 0.38
N PHE A 90 10.61 0.04 -0.42
CA PHE A 90 10.83 1.45 -0.75
C PHE A 90 9.46 2.10 -1.01
N ASP A 91 9.38 3.41 -0.83
CA ASP A 91 8.19 4.19 -1.20
C ASP A 91 8.10 4.24 -2.73
N ALA A 92 7.26 3.38 -3.31
CA ALA A 92 7.07 3.30 -4.75
C ALA A 92 6.28 4.48 -5.32
N ASP A 93 5.63 5.27 -4.46
CA ASP A 93 4.86 6.45 -4.84
C ASP A 93 3.72 6.15 -5.85
N ARG A 94 3.07 4.99 -5.69
CA ARG A 94 2.00 4.49 -6.58
C ARG A 94 0.73 4.16 -5.81
N ILE A 95 -0.31 4.98 -6.01
CA ILE A 95 -1.66 4.64 -5.57
C ILE A 95 -2.39 3.94 -6.71
N ARG A 96 -2.66 2.64 -6.53
CA ARG A 96 -3.27 1.77 -7.55
C ARG A 96 -3.79 0.48 -6.95
N SER A 97 -4.89 -0.01 -7.51
CA SER A 97 -5.46 -1.32 -7.16
C SER A 97 -4.75 -2.46 -7.90
N ASP A 98 -4.59 -2.35 -9.22
CA ASP A 98 -3.86 -3.36 -10.00
C ASP A 98 -2.35 -3.09 -9.95
N VAL A 99 -1.60 -4.00 -9.34
CA VAL A 99 -0.15 -3.90 -9.15
C VAL A 99 0.62 -4.85 -10.07
N ARG A 100 -0.04 -5.57 -10.97
CA ARG A 100 0.58 -6.67 -11.71
C ARG A 100 1.59 -6.22 -12.74
N GLU A 101 1.35 -5.06 -13.36
CA GLU A 101 2.13 -4.53 -14.48
C GLU A 101 2.38 -5.56 -15.60
N GLY A 102 1.42 -6.46 -15.83
CA GLY A 102 1.51 -7.51 -16.85
C GLY A 102 2.44 -8.68 -16.52
N ARG A 103 3.00 -8.76 -15.29
CA ARG A 103 3.80 -9.91 -14.86
C ARG A 103 2.95 -11.19 -14.87
N PRO A 104 3.51 -12.33 -15.30
CA PRO A 104 2.78 -13.59 -15.35
C PRO A 104 2.56 -14.19 -13.95
N GLY A 105 1.47 -14.94 -13.80
CA GLY A 105 1.15 -15.71 -12.61
C GLY A 105 -0.36 -15.85 -12.40
N VAL A 106 -0.74 -16.61 -11.38
CA VAL A 106 -2.14 -16.78 -11.01
C VAL A 106 -2.65 -15.46 -10.44
N GLU A 107 -3.77 -14.96 -10.97
CA GLU A 107 -4.37 -13.73 -10.48
C GLU A 107 -4.80 -13.91 -9.02
N LEU A 108 -4.42 -12.95 -8.18
CA LEU A 108 -4.81 -12.85 -6.79
C LEU A 108 -5.59 -11.55 -6.58
N GLN A 109 -6.87 -11.68 -6.24
CA GLN A 109 -7.68 -10.56 -5.77
C GLN A 109 -7.57 -10.50 -4.25
N LEU A 110 -7.01 -9.41 -3.73
CA LEU A 110 -6.69 -9.26 -2.31
C LEU A 110 -7.52 -8.13 -1.70
N ALA A 111 -8.36 -8.48 -0.73
CA ALA A 111 -9.09 -7.52 0.10
C ALA A 111 -8.45 -7.42 1.49
N ILE A 112 -8.21 -6.19 1.95
CA ILE A 112 -7.68 -5.93 3.30
C ILE A 112 -8.62 -4.96 3.99
N ARG A 113 -9.18 -5.36 5.13
CA ARG A 113 -9.94 -4.47 6.02
C ARG A 113 -9.04 -3.98 7.13
N VAL A 114 -9.00 -2.67 7.37
CA VAL A 114 -8.31 -2.06 8.51
C VAL A 114 -9.35 -1.63 9.54
N ARG A 115 -9.08 -1.89 10.81
CA ARG A 115 -9.97 -1.53 11.92
C ARG A 115 -9.20 -0.90 13.08
N ASP A 116 -9.89 -0.05 13.82
CA ASP A 116 -9.39 0.51 15.08
C ASP A 116 -9.43 -0.52 16.23
N PRO A 117 -8.91 -0.19 17.44
CA PRO A 117 -8.97 -1.12 18.58
C PRO A 117 -10.36 -1.44 19.11
N ASP A 118 -11.39 -0.68 18.72
CA ASP A 118 -12.79 -1.00 19.02
C ASP A 118 -13.40 -1.88 17.91
N CYS A 119 -12.57 -2.34 16.97
CA CYS A 119 -12.90 -3.19 15.83
C CYS A 119 -13.91 -2.57 14.87
N ARG A 120 -13.91 -1.24 14.81
CA ARG A 120 -14.65 -0.47 13.82
C ARG A 120 -13.78 -0.23 12.59
N PRO A 121 -14.36 -0.25 11.39
CA PRO A 121 -13.65 0.14 10.18
C PRO A 121 -12.87 1.45 10.30
N LEU A 122 -11.59 1.43 9.91
CA LEU A 122 -10.73 2.61 9.89
C LEU A 122 -10.68 3.19 8.48
N ARG A 123 -11.39 4.30 8.27
CA ARG A 123 -11.36 5.09 7.04
C ARG A 123 -10.10 5.96 6.93
N ASP A 124 -9.78 6.39 5.72
CA ASP A 124 -8.69 7.33 5.41
C ASP A 124 -7.27 6.81 5.75
N ALA A 125 -7.14 5.50 6.03
CA ALA A 125 -5.86 4.84 6.23
C ALA A 125 -5.25 4.48 4.86
N VAL A 126 -3.94 4.66 4.72
CA VAL A 126 -3.21 4.23 3.52
C VAL A 126 -2.64 2.85 3.79
N VAL A 127 -3.02 1.88 2.97
CA VAL A 127 -2.50 0.51 3.00
C VAL A 127 -1.57 0.34 1.82
N GLU A 128 -0.31 0.02 2.10
CA GLU A 128 0.71 -0.30 1.12
C GLU A 128 0.98 -1.80 1.13
N ILE A 129 1.12 -2.40 -0.05
CA ILE A 129 1.59 -3.77 -0.21
C ILE A 129 2.84 -3.83 -1.07
N TRP A 130 3.71 -4.80 -0.77
CA TRP A 130 4.80 -5.20 -1.65
C TRP A 130 5.09 -6.69 -1.50
N HIS A 131 5.42 -7.35 -2.61
CA HIS A 131 5.84 -8.75 -2.60
C HIS A 131 6.68 -9.08 -3.83
N CYS A 132 7.24 -10.29 -3.84
CA CYS A 132 7.91 -10.82 -5.03
C CYS A 132 6.89 -11.26 -6.09
N ASP A 133 7.30 -11.29 -7.35
CA ASP A 133 6.50 -11.90 -8.41
C ASP A 133 6.44 -13.43 -8.31
N ALA A 134 5.81 -14.08 -9.28
CA ALA A 134 5.72 -15.53 -9.38
C ALA A 134 7.10 -16.23 -9.43
N GLY A 135 8.16 -15.53 -9.81
CA GLY A 135 9.55 -15.98 -9.86
C GLY A 135 10.32 -15.81 -8.55
N GLY A 136 9.73 -15.19 -7.52
CA GLY A 136 10.44 -14.88 -6.27
C GLY A 136 11.33 -13.64 -6.35
N VAL A 137 11.11 -12.78 -7.34
CA VAL A 137 11.91 -11.57 -7.60
C VAL A 137 11.14 -10.31 -7.20
N TYR A 138 11.79 -9.42 -6.45
CA TYR A 138 11.22 -8.13 -6.06
C TYR A 138 11.58 -7.03 -7.05
N SER A 139 10.56 -6.29 -7.51
CA SER A 139 10.76 -5.06 -8.28
C SER A 139 11.57 -4.04 -7.47
N GLY A 140 12.42 -3.27 -8.14
CA GLY A 140 13.39 -2.38 -7.50
C GLY A 140 14.65 -3.09 -6.99
N PHE A 141 14.67 -4.43 -6.98
CA PHE A 141 15.76 -5.26 -6.46
C PHE A 141 15.95 -6.52 -7.30
N GLU A 142 15.67 -6.50 -8.61
CA GLU A 142 15.68 -7.71 -9.44
C GLU A 142 17.02 -8.46 -9.36
N GLN A 143 18.16 -7.74 -9.33
CA GLN A 143 19.50 -8.33 -9.23
C GLN A 143 19.90 -8.72 -7.80
N ALA A 144 19.27 -8.13 -6.78
CA ALA A 144 19.57 -8.37 -5.36
C ALA A 144 18.53 -9.28 -4.67
N SER A 145 17.56 -9.79 -5.43
CA SER A 145 16.56 -10.74 -4.96
C SER A 145 17.21 -12.10 -4.70
N GLY A 146 17.05 -12.67 -3.51
CA GLY A 146 17.65 -13.97 -3.20
C GLY A 146 17.75 -14.37 -1.73
N GLY A 147 17.05 -13.70 -0.81
CA GLY A 147 17.02 -14.07 0.61
C GLY A 147 18.26 -13.65 1.42
N GLY A 148 19.12 -12.77 0.87
CA GLY A 148 20.22 -12.13 1.58
C GLY A 148 19.78 -10.82 2.29
N PRO A 149 20.71 -10.08 2.91
CA PRO A 149 20.42 -8.84 3.68
C PRO A 149 19.86 -7.67 2.84
N GLY A 150 19.52 -7.92 1.58
CA GLY A 150 19.23 -6.91 0.57
C GLY A 150 20.47 -6.16 0.12
N GLY A 151 20.41 -5.68 -1.13
CA GLY A 151 21.26 -4.61 -1.62
C GLY A 151 20.43 -3.33 -1.73
N GLY A 152 21.07 -2.22 -2.10
CA GLY A 152 20.34 -1.04 -2.56
C GLY A 152 19.47 -1.37 -3.78
N ARG A 153 18.60 -0.43 -4.17
CA ARG A 153 17.77 -0.60 -5.37
C ARG A 153 18.64 -0.89 -6.59
N THR A 154 18.24 -1.86 -7.41
CA THR A 154 18.98 -2.31 -8.60
C THR A 154 18.34 -1.89 -9.92
N ASP A 155 17.10 -1.43 -9.88
CA ASP A 155 16.27 -1.07 -11.04
C ASP A 155 15.11 -0.14 -10.63
N ASP A 156 14.37 0.35 -11.64
CA ASP A 156 13.22 1.27 -11.49
C ASP A 156 11.85 0.61 -11.59
N GLU A 157 11.81 -0.72 -11.56
CA GLU A 157 10.56 -1.47 -11.63
C GLU A 157 9.71 -1.29 -10.37
N THR A 158 8.39 -1.35 -10.54
CA THR A 158 7.44 -1.19 -9.42
C THR A 158 6.37 -2.27 -9.34
N TYR A 159 6.41 -3.30 -10.18
CA TYR A 159 5.40 -4.38 -10.17
C TYR A 159 5.27 -5.03 -8.78
N MET A 160 4.09 -5.58 -8.46
CA MET A 160 3.74 -6.11 -7.14
C MET A 160 3.85 -5.10 -5.98
N ARG A 161 3.86 -3.79 -6.27
CA ARG A 161 3.83 -2.72 -5.25
C ARG A 161 2.69 -1.76 -5.49
N GLY A 162 1.98 -1.36 -4.45
CA GLY A 162 0.93 -0.37 -4.57
C GLY A 162 0.39 0.07 -3.23
N ALA A 163 -0.25 1.23 -3.24
CA ALA A 163 -0.97 1.81 -2.12
C ALA A 163 -2.44 2.01 -2.49
N GLN A 164 -3.33 1.91 -1.50
CA GLN A 164 -4.74 2.24 -1.60
C GLN A 164 -5.18 2.96 -0.33
N VAL A 165 -6.21 3.79 -0.41
CA VAL A 165 -6.80 4.49 0.75
C VAL A 165 -8.07 3.77 1.16
N THR A 166 -8.26 3.50 2.45
CA THR A 166 -9.46 2.82 2.94
C THR A 166 -10.70 3.72 2.84
N GLY A 167 -11.80 3.14 2.37
CA GLY A 167 -13.12 3.77 2.34
C GLY A 167 -13.84 3.75 3.70
N ALA A 168 -15.14 4.04 3.68
CA ALA A 168 -15.98 4.07 4.88
C ALA A 168 -16.11 2.71 5.58
N ASP A 169 -15.95 1.61 4.85
CA ASP A 169 -15.94 0.24 5.34
C ASP A 169 -14.53 -0.24 5.75
N GLY A 170 -13.53 0.64 5.68
CA GLY A 170 -12.17 0.37 6.11
C GLY A 170 -11.43 -0.58 5.15
N VAL A 171 -11.93 -0.80 3.94
CA VAL A 171 -11.39 -1.81 3.03
C VAL A 171 -10.57 -1.19 1.90
N VAL A 172 -9.51 -1.90 1.52
CA VAL A 172 -8.81 -1.70 0.25
C VAL A 172 -8.83 -2.99 -0.57
N ASN A 173 -8.88 -2.84 -1.89
CA ASN A 173 -8.81 -3.97 -2.83
C ASN A 173 -7.59 -3.80 -3.75
N PHE A 174 -6.86 -4.90 -3.95
CA PHE A 174 -5.77 -5.02 -4.89
C PHE A 174 -6.01 -6.18 -5.86
N VAL A 175 -5.54 -6.02 -7.10
CA VAL A 175 -5.38 -7.12 -8.04
C VAL A 175 -3.88 -7.31 -8.24
N THR A 176 -3.40 -8.50 -7.92
CA THR A 176 -1.98 -8.86 -7.97
C THR A 176 -1.76 -10.25 -8.56
N VAL A 177 -0.54 -10.74 -8.53
CA VAL A 177 -0.16 -12.12 -8.82
C VAL A 177 0.12 -12.85 -7.52
N TYR A 178 -0.28 -14.11 -7.39
CA TYR A 178 0.07 -14.93 -6.24
C TYR A 178 1.60 -14.99 -6.07
N PRO A 179 2.18 -14.68 -4.89
CA PRO A 179 3.62 -14.56 -4.77
C PRO A 179 4.34 -15.88 -5.04
N GLY A 180 5.51 -15.82 -5.66
CA GLY A 180 6.44 -16.95 -5.69
C GLY A 180 7.12 -17.15 -4.34
N TRP A 181 8.12 -18.04 -4.31
CA TRP A 181 9.02 -18.20 -3.16
C TRP A 181 10.43 -17.74 -3.48
N TYR A 182 11.20 -17.46 -2.44
CA TYR A 182 12.64 -17.29 -2.50
C TYR A 182 13.27 -17.95 -1.27
N ARG A 183 14.58 -18.18 -1.33
CA ARG A 183 15.32 -18.96 -0.33
C ARG A 183 15.08 -18.46 1.10
N GLY A 184 14.79 -19.39 2.00
CA GLY A 184 14.73 -19.13 3.44
C GLY A 184 13.45 -18.45 3.95
N ARG A 185 12.44 -18.26 3.09
CA ARG A 185 11.16 -17.60 3.45
C ARG A 185 9.97 -18.35 2.88
N THR A 186 8.88 -18.45 3.65
CA THR A 186 7.60 -18.94 3.15
C THR A 186 6.94 -17.91 2.23
N VAL A 187 5.85 -18.28 1.55
CA VAL A 187 5.10 -17.38 0.66
C VAL A 187 4.40 -16.29 1.47
N HIS A 188 4.63 -15.02 1.12
CA HIS A 188 4.06 -13.89 1.86
C HIS A 188 3.86 -12.65 0.98
N ILE A 189 2.99 -11.77 1.45
CA ILE A 189 2.90 -10.37 0.99
C ILE A 189 3.17 -9.47 2.19
N HIS A 190 4.02 -8.47 2.02
CA HIS A 190 4.20 -7.47 3.04
C HIS A 190 3.08 -6.44 2.98
N ALA A 191 2.70 -5.92 4.15
CA ALA A 191 1.75 -4.83 4.26
C ALA A 191 2.25 -3.77 5.24
N LYS A 192 1.92 -2.51 4.95
CA LYS A 192 2.11 -1.39 5.87
C LYS A 192 0.86 -0.52 5.90
N VAL A 193 0.45 -0.11 7.09
CA VAL A 193 -0.71 0.75 7.30
C VAL A 193 -0.25 2.08 7.86
N HIS A 194 -0.66 3.17 7.21
CA HIS A 194 -0.44 4.53 7.65
C HIS A 194 -1.76 5.23 7.95
N LEU A 195 -1.74 6.13 8.92
CA LEU A 195 -2.81 7.10 9.13
C LEU A 195 -2.18 8.47 9.31
N ALA A 196 -2.59 9.43 8.49
CA ALA A 196 -1.94 10.73 8.37
C ALA A 196 -0.42 10.59 8.18
N LYS A 197 0.43 11.00 9.12
CA LYS A 197 1.90 10.90 8.98
C LYS A 197 2.51 9.75 9.81
N THR A 198 1.68 8.92 10.41
CA THR A 198 2.10 7.88 11.36
C THR A 198 1.98 6.50 10.70
N SER A 199 3.02 5.67 10.84
CA SER A 199 2.94 4.24 10.53
C SER A 199 2.29 3.53 11.71
N LEU A 200 1.15 2.87 11.48
CA LEU A 200 0.41 2.15 12.52
C LEU A 200 0.77 0.66 12.60
N LEU A 201 1.17 0.07 11.47
CA LEU A 201 1.46 -1.35 11.37
C LEU A 201 2.43 -1.60 10.23
N THR A 202 3.44 -2.42 10.48
CA THR A 202 4.19 -3.13 9.44
C THR A 202 4.08 -4.61 9.73
N THR A 203 3.62 -5.40 8.77
CA THR A 203 3.32 -6.81 8.96
C THR A 203 3.47 -7.59 7.66
N GLN A 204 3.21 -8.89 7.71
CA GLN A 204 3.17 -9.78 6.56
C GLN A 204 1.90 -10.63 6.62
N LEU A 205 1.30 -10.89 5.46
CA LEU A 205 0.21 -11.84 5.31
C LEU A 205 0.73 -13.10 4.63
N TYR A 206 0.18 -14.24 5.05
CA TYR A 206 0.60 -15.57 4.64
C TYR A 206 -0.56 -16.33 4.02
N PHE A 207 -0.23 -17.45 3.39
CA PHE A 207 -1.19 -18.35 2.76
C PHE A 207 -1.03 -19.74 3.38
N ASP A 208 -2.10 -20.50 3.48
CA ASP A 208 -1.98 -21.90 3.88
C ASP A 208 -1.23 -22.71 2.80
N GLU A 209 -0.64 -23.82 3.25
CA GLU A 209 0.21 -24.64 2.38
C GLU A 209 -0.58 -25.43 1.33
N ALA A 210 -1.86 -25.72 1.59
CA ALA A 210 -2.71 -26.40 0.61
C ALA A 210 -2.96 -25.49 -0.59
N LEU A 211 -3.39 -24.24 -0.35
CA LEU A 211 -3.53 -23.22 -1.39
C LEU A 211 -2.22 -23.00 -2.14
N SER A 212 -1.10 -22.86 -1.43
CA SER A 212 0.20 -22.66 -2.06
C SER A 212 0.58 -23.84 -2.96
N SER A 213 0.29 -25.08 -2.53
CA SER A 213 0.54 -26.29 -3.33
C SER A 213 -0.31 -26.31 -4.60
N ASP A 214 -1.59 -25.95 -4.50
CA ASP A 214 -2.52 -25.93 -5.63
C ASP A 214 -2.16 -24.85 -6.66
N VAL A 215 -1.69 -23.68 -6.20
CA VAL A 215 -1.20 -22.62 -7.08
C VAL A 215 0.12 -23.01 -7.74
N PHE A 216 1.04 -23.63 -6.99
CA PHE A 216 2.35 -24.00 -7.51
C PHE A 216 2.32 -25.17 -8.50
N ALA A 217 1.21 -25.88 -8.60
CA ALA A 217 0.94 -26.84 -9.68
C ALA A 217 0.61 -26.18 -11.03
N ARG A 218 0.43 -24.85 -11.08
CA ARG A 218 0.04 -24.08 -12.27
C ARG A 218 1.24 -23.29 -12.82
N GLU A 219 1.22 -22.92 -14.10
CA GLU A 219 2.25 -22.04 -14.69
C GLU A 219 2.14 -20.60 -14.15
N PRO A 220 3.25 -19.85 -14.00
CA PRO A 220 4.63 -20.24 -14.30
C PRO A 220 5.34 -20.97 -13.14
N TYR A 221 4.63 -21.22 -12.04
CA TYR A 221 5.22 -21.79 -10.81
C TYR A 221 5.65 -23.25 -10.98
N ALA A 222 4.88 -24.03 -11.75
CA ALA A 222 5.14 -25.44 -12.01
C ALA A 222 6.52 -25.70 -12.65
N ALA A 223 7.05 -24.72 -13.38
CA ALA A 223 8.39 -24.78 -13.98
C ALA A 223 9.53 -24.55 -12.96
N ARG A 224 9.21 -24.11 -11.73
CA ARG A 224 10.19 -23.79 -10.69
C ARG A 224 10.35 -24.96 -9.72
N THR A 225 11.58 -25.12 -9.21
CA THR A 225 11.93 -26.15 -8.22
C THR A 225 12.68 -25.55 -7.03
N GLY A 226 12.86 -26.32 -5.96
CA GLY A 226 13.76 -25.94 -4.86
C GLY A 226 13.16 -24.93 -3.88
N ARG A 227 11.84 -24.95 -3.65
CA ARG A 227 11.25 -24.33 -2.46
C ARG A 227 11.81 -25.03 -1.23
N ASP A 228 12.47 -24.27 -0.35
CA ASP A 228 13.17 -24.81 0.82
C ASP A 228 12.51 -24.46 2.15
N THR A 229 11.51 -23.56 2.13
CA THR A 229 10.89 -23.02 3.34
C THR A 229 9.38 -23.01 3.21
N PHE A 230 8.72 -23.58 4.22
CA PHE A 230 7.27 -23.64 4.41
C PHE A 230 6.89 -22.84 5.65
N ASN A 231 5.59 -22.64 5.89
CA ASN A 231 5.09 -21.85 7.02
C ASN A 231 5.66 -22.30 8.38
N ASP A 232 5.76 -23.60 8.61
CA ASP A 232 6.29 -24.18 9.85
C ASP A 232 7.83 -24.08 9.98
N GLY A 233 8.52 -23.75 8.89
CA GLY A 233 9.97 -23.56 8.83
C GLY A 233 10.42 -22.09 8.74
N ASP A 234 9.51 -21.14 8.54
CA ASP A 234 9.84 -19.71 8.48
C ASP A 234 9.72 -19.08 9.88
N GLY A 235 10.85 -18.63 10.44
CA GLY A 235 10.89 -18.02 11.78
C GLY A 235 10.16 -16.67 11.90
N ILE A 236 9.70 -16.07 10.79
CA ILE A 236 8.87 -14.86 10.80
C ILE A 236 7.39 -15.22 10.74
N PHE A 237 7.01 -16.41 10.28
CA PHE A 237 5.61 -16.79 10.04
C PHE A 237 4.69 -16.54 11.24
N ALA A 238 3.53 -15.96 10.97
CA ALA A 238 2.49 -15.72 11.96
C ALA A 238 1.17 -16.35 11.50
N ALA A 239 0.71 -17.38 12.21
CA ALA A 239 -0.53 -18.08 11.89
C ALA A 239 -1.77 -17.16 11.93
N THR A 240 -1.73 -16.10 12.74
CA THR A 240 -2.80 -15.11 12.87
C THR A 240 -2.93 -14.18 11.66
N THR A 241 -1.93 -14.14 10.77
CA THR A 241 -1.97 -13.35 9.53
C THR A 241 -2.07 -14.22 8.27
N VAL A 242 -2.50 -15.47 8.41
CA VAL A 242 -2.92 -16.30 7.27
C VAL A 242 -4.26 -15.79 6.72
N VAL A 243 -4.31 -15.52 5.42
CA VAL A 243 -5.51 -15.01 4.76
C VAL A 243 -6.64 -16.05 4.75
N LYS A 244 -7.87 -15.56 4.73
CA LYS A 244 -9.03 -16.36 4.29
C LYS A 244 -9.07 -16.33 2.78
N HIS A 245 -9.38 -17.44 2.13
CA HIS A 245 -9.36 -17.51 0.67
C HIS A 245 -10.54 -18.32 0.11
N ALA A 246 -10.78 -18.12 -1.19
CA ALA A 246 -11.67 -18.92 -2.01
C ALA A 246 -11.18 -18.92 -3.46
N GLU A 247 -11.58 -19.92 -4.24
CA GLU A 247 -11.36 -19.89 -5.69
C GLU A 247 -12.46 -19.10 -6.41
N GLU A 248 -12.05 -18.39 -7.46
CA GLU A 248 -12.91 -17.64 -8.37
C GLU A 248 -12.48 -17.86 -9.82
N GLY A 249 -12.97 -18.94 -10.41
CA GLY A 249 -12.46 -19.41 -11.71
C GLY A 249 -10.99 -19.81 -11.58
N ASP A 250 -10.14 -19.28 -12.44
CA ASP A 250 -8.69 -19.51 -12.39
C ASP A 250 -7.96 -18.58 -11.39
N ALA A 251 -8.66 -17.61 -10.80
CA ALA A 251 -8.12 -16.66 -9.85
C ALA A 251 -8.30 -17.14 -8.39
N VAL A 252 -7.44 -16.62 -7.52
CA VAL A 252 -7.57 -16.76 -6.07
C VAL A 252 -8.13 -15.47 -5.51
N LEU A 253 -9.17 -15.58 -4.69
CA LEU A 253 -9.65 -14.49 -3.86
C LEU A 253 -9.11 -14.68 -2.44
N ALA A 254 -8.44 -13.66 -1.91
CA ALA A 254 -7.92 -13.65 -0.55
C ALA A 254 -8.41 -12.43 0.23
N ALA A 255 -8.66 -12.60 1.51
CA ALA A 255 -9.10 -11.54 2.40
C ALA A 255 -8.50 -11.66 3.80
N ILE A 256 -8.20 -10.50 4.40
CA ILE A 256 -7.71 -10.42 5.77
C ILE A 256 -8.16 -9.12 6.45
N SER A 257 -8.28 -9.15 7.78
CA SER A 257 -8.56 -7.98 8.60
C SER A 257 -7.33 -7.66 9.44
N PHE A 258 -6.88 -6.40 9.41
CA PHE A 258 -5.86 -5.85 10.27
C PHE A 258 -6.49 -4.98 11.35
N ASP A 259 -6.18 -5.29 12.59
CA ASP A 259 -6.61 -4.55 13.77
C ASP A 259 -5.40 -3.78 14.30
N VAL A 260 -5.43 -2.45 14.18
CA VAL A 260 -4.28 -1.57 14.51
C VAL A 260 -4.49 -0.83 15.82
N ALA A 261 -3.41 -0.51 16.52
CA ALA A 261 -3.48 0.28 17.75
C ALA A 261 -3.91 1.75 17.48
N ARG A 262 -4.38 2.44 18.53
CA ARG A 262 -4.60 3.91 18.45
C ARG A 262 -3.25 4.64 18.40
N THR A 263 -3.23 5.75 17.66
CA THR A 263 -2.15 6.75 17.67
C THR A 263 -2.16 7.59 18.94
#